data_AF-A0AAU7X472-F1
#
_entry.id   AF-A0AAU7X472-F1
#
_cell.length_a   1.000
_cell.length_b   1.000
_cell.length_c   1.000
_cell.angle_alpha   90.00
_cell.angle_beta   90.00
_cell.angle_gamma   90.00
#
_symmetry.space_group_name_H-M   'P 1'
#
loop_
_entity.id
_entity.type
_entity.pdbx_description
1 polymer ?
#
loop_
_entity_poly.entity_id
_entity_poly.type
_entity_poly.pdbx_seq_one_letter_code
_entity_poly.pdbx_strand_id
1 'polypeptide(L)' 'MNRRKKINQLLKANARKASAKLAPKKKCTYISKADRLKLAAEAVQDPVIAPES' A
#
# COMPACT_ATOMS: atom_id res chain seq x y z
N MET A 1 26.03 19.42 8.65
CA MET A 1 25.28 19.29 9.91
C MET A 1 24.74 20.66 10.30
N ASN A 2 23.46 20.91 10.01
CA ASN A 2 22.78 22.16 10.31
C ASN A 2 21.37 21.77 10.76
N ARG A 3 20.88 22.25 11.91
CA ARG A 3 19.61 21.78 12.51
C ARG A 3 18.45 21.88 11.51
N ARG A 4 18.39 22.97 10.75
CA ARG A 4 17.40 23.18 9.67
C ARG A 4 17.45 22.07 8.60
N LYS A 5 18.64 21.67 8.14
CA LYS A 5 18.79 20.57 7.16
C LYS A 5 18.31 19.24 7.76
N LYS A 6 18.62 18.96 9.03
CA LYS A 6 18.21 17.72 9.71
C LYS A 6 16.69 17.65 9.87
N ILE A 7 16.05 18.75 10.30
CA ILE A 7 14.59 18.84 10.41
C ILE A 7 13.94 18.62 9.04
N ASN A 8 14.42 19.31 8.00
CA ASN A 8 13.88 19.16 6.65
C ASN A 8 14.04 17.74 6.11
N GLN A 9 15.16 17.06 6.42
CA GLN A 9 15.38 15.67 6.03
C GLN A 9 14.40 14.73 6.72
N LEU A 10 14.17 14.90 8.03
CA LEU A 10 13.22 14.11 8.82
C LEU A 10 11.77 14.30 8.33
N LEU A 11 11.35 15.54 8.09
CA LEU A 11 10.01 15.85 7.59
C LEU A 11 9.76 15.22 6.21
N LYS A 12 10.72 15.32 5.29
CA LYS A 12 10.62 14.68 3.96
C LYS A 12 10.54 13.16 4.05
N ALA A 13 11.31 12.54 4.94
CA ALA A 13 11.28 11.10 5.14
C ALA A 13 9.91 10.64 5.70
N ASN A 14 9.36 11.36 6.67
CA ASN A 14 8.05 11.05 7.25
C ASN A 14 6.91 11.22 6.23
N ALA A 15 6.93 12.30 5.45
CA ALA A 15 5.95 12.52 4.39
C ALA A 15 5.97 11.38 3.35
N ARG A 16 7.17 10.97 2.89
CA ARG A 16 7.31 9.83 1.97
C ARG A 16 6.78 8.52 2.55
N LYS A 17 7.04 8.24 3.84
CA LYS A 17 6.52 7.05 4.53
C LYS A 17 5.00 7.07 4.64
N ALA A 18 4.40 8.23 4.95
CA ALA A 18 2.95 8.37 5.02
C ALA A 18 2.30 8.16 3.64
N SER A 19 2.84 8.79 2.60
CA SER A 19 2.36 8.61 1.22
C SER A 19 2.48 7.17 0.73
N ALA A 20 3.55 6.46 1.10
CA ALA A 20 3.74 5.05 0.72
C ALA A 20 2.77 4.09 1.43
N LYS A 21 2.31 4.43 2.64
CA LYS A 21 1.31 3.65 3.38
C LYS A 21 -0.11 3.91 2.87
N LEU A 22 -0.42 5.16 2.53
CA LEU A 22 -1.73 5.56 2.04
C LEU A 22 -1.98 5.15 0.58
N ALA A 23 -0.93 5.13 -0.25
CA ALA A 23 -1.07 4.74 -1.64
C ALA A 23 -1.24 3.22 -1.76
N PRO A 24 -2.32 2.72 -2.40
CA PRO A 24 -2.39 1.31 -2.76
C PRO A 24 -1.21 0.96 -3.67
N LYS A 25 -0.72 -0.29 -3.60
CA LYS A 25 0.32 -0.78 -4.52
C LYS A 25 -0.19 -0.62 -5.95
N LYS A 26 0.21 0.47 -6.62
CA LYS A 26 -0.23 0.83 -7.99
C LYS A 26 0.30 -0.12 -9.07
N LYS A 27 1.17 -1.06 -8.70
CA LYS A 27 1.70 -2.06 -9.63
C LYS A 27 0.94 -3.35 -9.38
N CYS A 28 0.28 -3.87 -10.41
CA CYS A 28 -0.13 -5.26 -10.42
C CYS A 28 1.11 -6.12 -10.23
N THR A 29 1.18 -6.86 -9.13
CA THR A 29 2.19 -7.89 -8.95
C THR A 29 2.12 -8.82 -10.15
N TYR A 30 3.25 -9.15 -10.76
CA TYR A 30 3.27 -10.19 -11.80
C TYR A 30 2.94 -11.51 -11.12
N ILE A 31 1.70 -11.93 -11.31
CA ILE A 31 1.12 -13.15 -10.74
C ILE A 31 1.00 -14.13 -11.90
N SER A 32 1.51 -15.36 -11.72
CA SER A 32 1.41 -16.41 -12.73
C SER A 32 -0.07 -16.70 -13.04
N LYS A 33 -0.36 -17.29 -14.22
CA LYS A 33 -1.76 -17.64 -14.59
C LYS A 33 -2.43 -18.52 -13.53
N ALA A 34 -1.67 -19.43 -12.89
CA ALA A 34 -2.17 -20.31 -11.84
C ALA A 34 -2.54 -19.53 -10.57
N ASP A 35 -1.70 -18.59 -10.16
CA ASP A 35 -1.92 -17.82 -8.92
C ASP A 35 -3.06 -16.80 -9.07
N ARG A 36 -3.33 -16.32 -10.29
CA ARG A 36 -4.49 -15.47 -10.57
C ARG A 36 -5.81 -16.22 -10.38
N LEU A 37 -5.87 -17.51 -10.78
CA LEU A 37 -7.06 -18.33 -10.58
C LEU A 37 -7.32 -18.61 -9.09
N LYS A 38 -6.25 -18.82 -8.31
CA LYS A 38 -6.34 -18.99 -6.86
C LYS A 38 -6.82 -17.72 -6.15
N LEU A 39 -6.24 -16.57 -6.49
CA LEU A 39 -6.66 -15.29 -5.91
C LEU A 39 -8.08 -14.88 -6.31
N ALA A 40 -8.53 -15.22 -7.52
CA ALA A 40 -9.92 -14.99 -7.92
C ALA A 40 -10.90 -15.89 -7.17
N ALA A 41 -10.53 -17.13 -6.88
CA ALA A 41 -11.35 -18.03 -6.05
C ALA A 41 -11.39 -17.58 -4.58
N GLU A 42 -10.27 -17.09 -4.04
CA GLU A 42 -10.16 -16.58 -2.67
C GLU A 42 -10.86 -15.21 -2.49
N ALA A 43 -10.76 -14.30 -3.47
CA ALA A 43 -11.47 -13.02 -3.47
C ALA A 43 -13.00 -13.15 -3.60
N VAL A 44 -13.50 -14.30 -4.07
CA VAL A 44 -14.94 -14.62 -4.06
C VAL A 44 -15.36 -15.18 -2.69
N GLN A 45 -14.43 -15.70 -1.89
CA GLN A 45 -14.67 -16.26 -0.56
C GLN A 45 -14.55 -15.24 0.57
N ASP A 46 -13.88 -14.10 0.35
CA ASP A 46 -13.93 -12.96 1.25
C ASP A 46 -15.15 -12.09 0.91
N PRO A 47 -16.29 -12.23 1.61
CA PRO A 47 -17.39 -11.29 1.40
C PRO A 47 -16.88 -9.90 1.76
N VAL A 48 -17.17 -8.97 0.86
CA VAL A 48 -17.23 -7.54 1.11
C VAL A 48 -17.87 -7.33 2.48
N ILE A 49 -17.06 -7.06 3.51
CA ILE A 49 -17.53 -6.45 4.74
C ILE A 49 -17.91 -5.03 4.31
N ALA A 50 -19.20 -4.88 4.02
CA ALA A 50 -19.86 -3.62 3.75
C ALA A 50 -19.62 -2.66 4.93
N PRO A 51 -19.49 -1.33 4.67
CA PRO A 51 -19.51 -0.35 5.73
C PRO A 51 -20.97 -0.19 6.22
N GLU A 52 -21.26 -0.61 7.44
CA GLU A 52 -22.47 -0.19 8.15
C GLU A 52 -22.11 0.61 9.40
N SER A 53 -22.85 1.73 9.55
CA SER A 53 -22.89 2.75 10.63
C SER A 53 -21.87 3.89 10.57
#